data_AF-A0A4D6LV09-F1
#
_entry.id   AF-A0A4D6LV09-F1
#
_cell.length_a   1.000
_cell.length_b   1.000
_cell.length_c   1.000
_cell.angle_alpha   90.00
_cell.angle_beta   90.00
_cell.angle_gamma   90.00
#
_symmetry.space_group_name_H-M   'P 1'
#
loop_
_entity.id
_entity.type
_entity.pdbx_description
1 polymer ?
#
loop_
_entity_poly.entity_id
_entity_poly.type
_entity_poly.pdbx_seq_one_letter_code
_entity_poly.pdbx_strand_id
1 'polypeptide(L)'
;MENHVHKFFTFFFSIYLLGYFVIFRKWGPKIRPEASSCLISLFHGTPAAVLAAAAVLSAENRSLAAANTNFQNLVLDYSAAYFAADLVHLATFFAGGGDLTFVFHHFATLFVILTCRHVALHGAVAVLILLAVAEVTSAPQNAWALARARRNDAQFAASVARVLSVPFYGLYSVVRGLLGPYVVFRMAAFYSGGGAAGVIATWVWISWVVVVSVAIAGSIAWVSNLWIEVYEERSREVEEKIR
;
A
#
# COMPACT_ATOMS: atom_id res chain seq x y z
N MET A 1 -8.09 -25.91 -2.67
CA MET A 1 -7.11 -24.82 -2.92
C MET A 1 -6.26 -24.65 -1.68
N GLU A 2 -4.93 -24.73 -1.82
CA GLU A 2 -4.01 -24.50 -0.72
C GLU A 2 -4.09 -23.02 -0.26
N ASN A 3 -3.95 -22.77 1.04
CA ASN A 3 -3.94 -21.43 1.63
C ASN A 3 -2.57 -21.21 2.26
N HIS A 4 -1.84 -20.21 1.78
CA HIS A 4 -0.48 -19.93 2.19
C HIS A 4 -0.35 -18.76 3.17
N VAL A 5 -1.47 -18.14 3.59
CA VAL A 5 -1.47 -16.93 4.45
C VAL A 5 -0.66 -17.14 5.72
N HIS A 6 -0.80 -18.30 6.40
CA HIS A 6 -0.05 -18.58 7.62
C HIS A 6 1.48 -18.65 7.38
N LYS A 7 1.92 -19.29 6.29
CA LYS A 7 3.35 -19.39 5.94
C LYS A 7 3.94 -18.01 5.67
N PHE A 8 3.25 -17.21 4.87
CA PHE A 8 3.68 -15.85 4.56
C PHE A 8 3.59 -14.93 5.77
N PHE A 9 2.60 -15.10 6.65
CA PHE A 9 2.47 -14.31 7.87
C PHE A 9 3.66 -14.57 8.78
N THR A 10 4.03 -15.83 9.01
CA THR A 10 5.23 -16.18 9.78
C THR A 10 6.49 -15.58 9.16
N PHE A 11 6.61 -15.58 7.83
CA PHE A 11 7.72 -14.95 7.11
C PHE A 11 7.79 -13.43 7.38
N PHE A 12 6.71 -12.68 7.14
CA PHE A 12 6.68 -11.24 7.37
C PHE A 12 6.87 -10.89 8.84
N PHE A 13 6.20 -11.61 9.74
CA PHE A 13 6.35 -11.40 11.18
C PHE A 13 7.79 -11.65 11.64
N SER A 14 8.46 -12.67 11.11
CA SER A 14 9.88 -12.92 11.40
C SER A 14 10.79 -11.77 10.93
N ILE A 15 10.53 -11.22 9.75
CA ILE A 15 11.25 -10.04 9.24
C ILE A 15 10.99 -8.82 10.14
N TYR A 16 9.74 -8.61 10.57
CA TYR A 16 9.41 -7.54 11.50
C TYR A 16 10.20 -7.67 12.80
N LEU A 17 10.21 -8.86 13.41
CA LEU A 17 10.96 -9.12 14.65
C LEU A 17 12.47 -8.94 14.45
N LEU A 18 13.02 -9.39 13.32
CA LEU A 18 14.42 -9.16 12.95
C LEU A 18 14.73 -7.66 12.82
N GLY A 19 13.85 -6.92 12.14
CA GLY A 19 13.90 -5.47 12.05
C GLY A 19 13.95 -4.82 13.42
N TYR A 20 13.01 -5.18 14.28
CA TYR A 20 12.79 -4.56 15.59
C TYR A 20 13.92 -4.87 16.57
N PHE A 21 14.28 -6.16 16.73
CA PHE A 21 15.20 -6.61 17.77
C PHE A 21 16.67 -6.61 17.34
N VAL A 22 16.96 -6.65 16.04
CA VAL A 22 18.33 -6.81 15.53
C VAL A 22 18.76 -5.60 14.70
N ILE A 23 18.08 -5.30 13.60
CA ILE A 23 18.52 -4.30 12.62
C ILE A 23 18.40 -2.88 13.20
N PHE A 24 17.22 -2.52 13.70
CA PHE A 24 16.91 -1.20 14.25
C PHE A 24 17.03 -1.16 15.77
N ARG A 25 17.73 -2.12 16.39
CA ARG A 25 17.82 -2.25 17.85
C ARG A 25 18.36 -1.00 18.56
N LYS A 26 19.22 -0.23 17.86
CA LYS A 26 19.83 1.01 18.35
C LYS A 26 19.00 2.26 18.04
N TRP A 27 17.91 2.14 17.29
CA TRP A 27 17.05 3.27 16.96
C TRP A 27 16.13 3.57 18.14
N GLY A 28 15.73 4.84 18.27
CA GLY A 28 14.88 5.29 19.37
C GLY A 28 13.54 4.53 19.42
N PRO A 29 12.97 4.31 20.61
CA PRO A 29 11.76 3.49 20.78
C PRO A 29 10.54 4.00 20.03
N LYS A 30 10.51 5.30 19.66
CA LYS A 30 9.44 5.89 18.85
C LYS A 30 9.56 5.55 17.36
N ILE A 31 10.79 5.45 16.82
CA ILE A 31 11.04 5.27 15.38
C ILE A 31 11.24 3.79 15.03
N ARG A 32 11.81 3.01 15.95
CA ARG A 32 12.12 1.60 15.76
C ARG A 32 10.92 0.75 15.29
N PRO A 33 9.70 0.87 15.86
CA PRO A 33 8.53 0.14 15.38
C PRO A 33 8.22 0.47 13.92
N GLU A 34 8.15 1.76 13.57
CA GLU A 34 7.86 2.25 12.22
C GLU A 34 8.93 1.79 11.21
N ALA A 35 10.21 1.87 11.57
CA ALA A 35 11.30 1.39 10.73
C ALA A 35 11.20 -0.13 10.44
N SER A 36 10.70 -0.91 11.40
CA SER A 36 10.48 -2.35 11.25
C SER A 36 9.28 -2.64 10.35
N SER A 37 8.22 -1.82 10.43
CA SER A 37 7.08 -1.84 9.48
C SER A 37 7.54 -1.49 8.06
N CYS A 38 8.36 -0.44 7.89
CA CYS A 38 8.95 -0.11 6.59
C CYS A 38 9.78 -1.26 6.00
N LEU A 39 10.50 -2.02 6.84
CA LEU A 39 11.28 -3.17 6.38
C LEU A 39 10.38 -4.27 5.82
N ILE A 40 9.32 -4.67 6.53
CA ILE A 40 8.38 -5.67 5.97
C ILE A 40 7.67 -5.15 4.73
N SER A 41 7.38 -3.85 4.67
CA SER A 41 6.79 -3.19 3.49
C SER A 41 7.73 -3.23 2.28
N LEU A 42 9.05 -3.08 2.47
CA LEU A 42 10.02 -3.27 1.38
C LEU A 42 10.08 -4.72 0.88
N PHE A 43 9.96 -5.69 1.80
CA PHE A 43 9.89 -7.11 1.47
C PHE A 43 8.54 -7.53 0.88
N HIS A 44 7.52 -6.68 0.92
CA HIS A 44 6.21 -6.90 0.31
C HIS A 44 6.03 -6.10 -0.97
N GLY A 45 6.13 -4.77 -0.92
CA GLY A 45 5.61 -3.88 -1.95
C GLY A 45 6.23 -4.09 -3.33
N THR A 46 7.56 -4.05 -3.45
CA THR A 46 8.20 -4.29 -4.76
C THR A 46 7.91 -5.69 -5.30
N PRO A 47 8.08 -6.78 -4.51
CA PRO A 47 7.64 -8.10 -4.95
C PRO A 47 6.15 -8.16 -5.31
N ALA A 48 5.26 -7.56 -4.51
CA ALA A 48 3.82 -7.57 -4.73
C ALA A 48 3.45 -6.86 -6.03
N ALA A 49 4.08 -5.72 -6.34
CA ALA A 49 3.87 -5.01 -7.60
C ALA A 49 4.21 -5.90 -8.81
N VAL A 50 5.39 -6.53 -8.77
CA VAL A 50 5.87 -7.41 -9.85
C VAL A 50 5.01 -8.66 -9.96
N LEU A 51 4.73 -9.33 -8.85
CA LEU A 51 3.94 -10.57 -8.82
C LEU A 51 2.49 -10.32 -9.24
N ALA A 52 1.88 -9.23 -8.79
CA ALA A 52 0.52 -8.86 -9.19
C ALA A 52 0.45 -8.56 -10.69
N ALA A 53 1.40 -7.78 -11.23
CA ALA A 53 1.49 -7.54 -12.67
C ALA A 53 1.69 -8.85 -13.44
N ALA A 54 2.61 -9.71 -13.01
CA ALA A 54 2.86 -11.00 -13.62
C ALA A 54 1.61 -11.90 -13.61
N ALA A 55 0.89 -11.97 -12.49
CA ALA A 55 -0.31 -12.79 -12.33
C ALA A 55 -1.49 -12.30 -13.19
N VAL A 56 -1.58 -11.00 -13.47
CA VAL A 56 -2.56 -10.44 -14.41
C VAL A 56 -2.14 -10.70 -15.86
N LEU A 57 -0.87 -10.49 -16.19
CA LEU A 57 -0.35 -10.66 -17.55
C LEU A 57 -0.33 -12.14 -17.98
N SER A 58 -0.09 -13.07 -17.06
CA SER A 58 -0.07 -14.51 -17.36
C SER A 58 -1.46 -15.15 -17.40
N ALA A 59 -2.52 -14.44 -17.02
CA ALA A 59 -3.87 -14.99 -17.02
C ALA A 59 -4.43 -15.11 -18.45
N GLU A 60 -4.96 -16.28 -18.80
CA GLU A 60 -5.62 -16.53 -20.08
C GLU A 60 -6.87 -15.67 -20.25
N ASN A 61 -7.67 -15.54 -19.17
CA ASN A 61 -8.82 -14.66 -19.11
C ASN A 61 -8.54 -13.48 -18.19
N ARG A 62 -8.54 -12.26 -18.77
CA ARG A 62 -8.30 -11.00 -18.05
C ARG A 62 -9.57 -10.19 -17.79
N SER A 63 -10.75 -10.83 -17.87
CA SER A 63 -12.00 -10.21 -17.44
C SER A 63 -11.94 -9.86 -15.95
N LEU A 64 -12.55 -8.73 -15.57
CA LEU A 64 -12.60 -8.30 -14.17
C LEU A 64 -13.51 -9.18 -13.30
N ALA A 65 -14.30 -10.09 -13.89
CA ALA A 65 -15.06 -11.10 -13.17
C ALA A 65 -14.54 -12.54 -13.41
N ALA A 66 -13.36 -12.69 -14.02
CA ALA A 66 -12.76 -14.01 -14.23
C ALA A 66 -12.50 -14.73 -12.89
N ALA A 67 -12.57 -16.06 -12.93
CA ALA A 67 -12.20 -16.90 -11.79
C ALA A 67 -10.73 -16.68 -11.43
N ASN A 68 -10.45 -16.63 -10.13
CA ASN A 68 -9.10 -16.39 -9.66
C ASN A 68 -8.21 -17.59 -10.02
N THR A 69 -7.10 -17.32 -10.71
CA THR A 69 -6.11 -18.37 -10.99
C THR A 69 -5.34 -18.75 -9.72
N ASN A 70 -4.67 -19.91 -9.73
CA ASN A 70 -3.80 -20.31 -8.61
C ASN A 70 -2.70 -19.28 -8.34
N PHE A 71 -2.12 -18.69 -9.39
CA PHE A 71 -1.09 -17.67 -9.21
C PHE A 71 -1.67 -16.39 -8.61
N GLN A 72 -2.83 -15.94 -9.07
CA GLN A 72 -3.51 -14.78 -8.47
C GLN A 72 -3.84 -15.02 -7.00
N ASN A 73 -4.35 -16.21 -6.65
CA ASN A 73 -4.62 -16.59 -5.26
C ASN A 73 -3.36 -16.61 -4.39
N LEU A 74 -2.22 -17.04 -4.94
CA LEU A 74 -0.93 -16.99 -4.24
C LEU A 74 -0.51 -15.55 -3.92
N VAL A 75 -0.68 -14.62 -4.88
CA VAL A 75 -0.36 -13.19 -4.68
C VAL A 75 -1.31 -12.53 -3.67
N LEU A 76 -2.59 -12.91 -3.69
CA LEU A 76 -3.56 -12.47 -2.68
C LEU A 76 -3.20 -12.99 -1.28
N ASP A 77 -2.84 -14.26 -1.14
CA ASP A 77 -2.41 -14.85 0.15
C ASP A 77 -1.14 -14.15 0.67
N TYR A 78 -0.17 -13.89 -0.20
CA TYR A 78 1.06 -13.18 0.12
C TYR A 78 0.79 -11.76 0.61
N SER A 79 -0.06 -11.00 -0.09
CA SER A 79 -0.39 -9.64 0.30
C SER A 79 -1.27 -9.60 1.56
N ALA A 80 -2.25 -10.49 1.69
CA ALA A 80 -3.07 -10.59 2.89
C ALA A 80 -2.20 -10.82 4.14
N ALA A 81 -1.21 -11.71 4.03
CA ALA A 81 -0.30 -11.99 5.13
C ALA A 81 0.55 -10.78 5.54
N TYR A 82 1.04 -9.99 4.59
CA TYR A 82 1.73 -8.73 4.87
C TYR A 82 0.82 -7.74 5.63
N PHE A 83 -0.36 -7.44 5.08
CA PHE A 83 -1.29 -6.48 5.70
C PHE A 83 -1.72 -6.94 7.09
N ALA A 84 -1.91 -8.23 7.30
CA ALA A 84 -2.20 -8.79 8.62
C ALA A 84 -1.03 -8.62 9.59
N ALA A 85 0.21 -8.91 9.17
CA ALA A 85 1.40 -8.73 10.01
C ALA A 85 1.61 -7.25 10.38
N ASP A 86 1.40 -6.33 9.44
CA ASP A 86 1.55 -4.89 9.68
C ASP A 86 0.42 -4.35 10.56
N LEU A 87 -0.81 -4.86 10.44
CA LEU A 87 -1.90 -4.52 11.36
C LEU A 87 -1.62 -4.96 12.81
N VAL A 88 -0.93 -6.08 13.02
CA VAL A 88 -0.47 -6.47 14.37
C VAL A 88 0.51 -5.43 14.92
N HIS A 89 1.43 -4.94 14.10
CA HIS A 89 2.32 -3.85 14.46
C HIS A 89 1.53 -2.58 14.83
N LEU A 90 0.60 -2.16 13.98
CA LEU A 90 -0.22 -0.96 14.20
C LEU A 90 -1.09 -1.06 15.45
N ALA A 91 -1.73 -2.20 15.68
CA ALA A 91 -2.51 -2.45 16.89
C ALA A 91 -1.64 -2.39 18.15
N THR A 92 -0.39 -2.87 18.08
CA THR A 92 0.53 -2.92 19.22
C THR A 92 1.12 -1.55 19.57
N PHE A 93 1.48 -0.74 18.56
CA PHE A 93 2.27 0.48 18.76
C PHE A 93 1.52 1.79 18.48
N PHE A 94 0.36 1.75 17.82
CA PHE A 94 -0.36 2.93 17.34
C PHE A 94 -1.84 3.00 17.75
N ALA A 95 -2.36 2.01 18.49
CA ALA A 95 -3.70 2.06 19.06
C ALA A 95 -3.79 3.14 20.17
N GLY A 96 -4.37 4.30 19.85
CA GLY A 96 -4.68 5.36 20.81
C GLY A 96 -4.20 6.78 20.46
N GLY A 97 -3.33 6.94 19.46
CA GLY A 97 -2.86 8.26 19.02
C GLY A 97 -2.04 8.29 17.72
N GLY A 98 -2.02 7.18 16.97
CA GLY A 98 -1.31 7.04 15.70
C GLY A 98 -2.09 7.51 14.48
N ASP A 99 -1.45 7.47 13.30
CA ASP A 99 -2.07 7.80 12.01
C ASP A 99 -3.18 6.80 11.67
N LEU A 100 -4.41 7.11 12.10
CA LEU A 100 -5.60 6.31 11.85
C LEU A 100 -5.85 6.08 10.35
N THR A 101 -5.42 7.01 9.49
CA THR A 101 -5.54 6.88 8.04
C THR A 101 -4.78 5.66 7.56
N PHE A 102 -3.57 5.45 8.08
CA PHE A 102 -2.73 4.32 7.73
C PHE A 102 -3.32 2.99 8.22
N VAL A 103 -3.87 2.96 9.44
CA VAL A 103 -4.56 1.79 10.01
C VAL A 103 -5.79 1.42 9.17
N PHE A 104 -6.66 2.39 8.90
CA PHE A 104 -7.86 2.16 8.08
C PHE A 104 -7.50 1.75 6.67
N HIS A 105 -6.44 2.30 6.08
CA HIS A 105 -5.94 1.88 4.77
C HIS A 105 -5.50 0.41 4.77
N HIS A 106 -4.71 -0.03 5.74
CA HIS A 106 -4.25 -1.43 5.82
C HIS A 106 -5.42 -2.39 6.05
N PHE A 107 -6.35 -2.02 6.92
CA PHE A 107 -7.57 -2.80 7.16
C PHE A 107 -8.48 -2.89 5.93
N ALA A 108 -8.70 -1.76 5.24
CA ALA A 108 -9.44 -1.68 3.99
C ALA A 108 -8.85 -2.57 2.89
N THR A 109 -7.53 -2.49 2.70
CA THR A 109 -6.84 -3.29 1.68
C THR A 109 -6.91 -4.78 2.03
N LEU A 110 -6.70 -5.15 3.29
CA LEU A 110 -6.86 -6.54 3.74
C LEU A 110 -8.28 -7.05 3.51
N PHE A 111 -9.30 -6.25 3.81
CA PHE A 111 -10.70 -6.60 3.56
C PHE A 111 -10.97 -6.91 2.08
N VAL A 112 -10.52 -6.04 1.17
CA VAL A 112 -10.70 -6.24 -0.28
C VAL A 112 -9.98 -7.51 -0.76
N ILE A 113 -8.74 -7.74 -0.29
CA ILE A 113 -7.96 -8.94 -0.64
C ILE A 113 -8.65 -10.21 -0.14
N LEU A 114 -9.05 -10.27 1.13
CA LEU A 114 -9.67 -11.45 1.72
C LEU A 114 -11.04 -11.76 1.11
N THR A 115 -11.86 -10.74 0.85
CA THR A 115 -13.15 -10.94 0.21
C THR A 115 -13.00 -11.38 -1.25
N CYS A 116 -12.02 -10.85 -1.99
CA CYS A 116 -11.69 -11.37 -3.32
C CYS A 116 -11.22 -12.83 -3.27
N ARG A 117 -10.34 -13.14 -2.31
CA ARG A 117 -9.69 -14.45 -2.17
C ARG A 117 -10.61 -15.56 -1.67
N HIS A 118 -11.52 -15.25 -0.74
CA HIS A 118 -12.27 -16.27 0.00
C HIS A 118 -13.78 -16.17 -0.16
N VAL A 119 -14.32 -15.01 -0.56
CA VAL A 119 -15.78 -14.81 -0.71
C VAL A 119 -16.18 -14.85 -2.18
N ALA A 120 -15.56 -14.01 -3.02
CA ALA A 120 -15.88 -13.93 -4.44
C ALA A 120 -15.30 -15.08 -5.25
N LEU A 121 -14.06 -15.50 -4.92
CA LEU A 121 -13.26 -16.45 -5.72
C LEU A 121 -13.02 -16.01 -7.17
N HIS A 122 -13.40 -14.78 -7.49
CA HIS A 122 -13.36 -14.12 -8.78
C HIS A 122 -12.91 -12.67 -8.60
N GLY A 123 -12.48 -12.06 -9.70
CA GLY A 123 -12.17 -10.63 -9.76
C GLY A 123 -10.79 -10.23 -9.23
N ALA A 124 -9.89 -11.20 -9.01
CA ALA A 124 -8.50 -10.90 -8.68
C ALA A 124 -7.80 -10.03 -9.72
N VAL A 125 -8.20 -10.08 -11.00
CA VAL A 125 -7.63 -9.19 -12.02
C VAL A 125 -7.76 -7.71 -11.63
N ALA A 126 -8.95 -7.27 -11.23
CA ALA A 126 -9.18 -5.89 -10.84
C ALA A 126 -8.39 -5.52 -9.57
N VAL A 127 -8.44 -6.39 -8.57
CA VAL A 127 -7.76 -6.19 -7.27
C VAL A 127 -6.25 -6.16 -7.43
N LEU A 128 -5.67 -7.03 -8.26
CA LEU A 128 -4.24 -7.11 -8.48
C LEU A 128 -3.71 -5.98 -9.36
N ILE A 129 -4.50 -5.44 -10.30
CA ILE A 129 -4.12 -4.21 -11.00
C ILE A 129 -4.01 -3.05 -10.00
N LEU A 130 -5.01 -2.90 -9.12
CA LEU A 130 -4.98 -1.89 -8.07
C LEU A 130 -3.79 -2.07 -7.12
N LEU A 131 -3.52 -3.31 -6.71
CA LEU A 131 -2.35 -3.64 -5.89
C LEU A 131 -1.05 -3.29 -6.60
N ALA A 132 -0.88 -3.66 -7.88
CA ALA A 132 0.33 -3.36 -8.63
C ALA A 132 0.57 -1.86 -8.77
N VAL A 133 -0.47 -1.10 -9.09
CA VAL A 133 -0.43 0.36 -9.16
C VAL A 133 -0.08 0.94 -7.79
N ALA A 134 -0.74 0.48 -6.73
CA ALA A 134 -0.51 0.95 -5.38
C ALA A 134 0.94 0.72 -4.90
N GLU A 135 1.49 -0.45 -5.18
CA GLU A 135 2.77 -0.89 -4.63
C GLU A 135 3.99 -0.40 -5.43
N VAL A 136 3.80 0.17 -6.62
CA VAL A 136 4.91 0.74 -7.41
C VAL A 136 5.60 1.90 -6.69
N THR A 137 4.89 2.57 -5.79
CA THR A 137 5.42 3.66 -4.96
C THR A 137 6.05 3.17 -3.66
N SER A 138 5.96 1.89 -3.30
CA SER A 138 6.30 1.41 -1.97
C SER A 138 7.78 1.50 -1.64
N ALA A 139 8.68 1.15 -2.57
CA ALA A 139 10.11 1.31 -2.35
C ALA A 139 10.52 2.79 -2.12
N PRO A 140 10.17 3.74 -3.00
CA PRO A 140 10.50 5.14 -2.76
C PRO A 140 9.79 5.70 -1.52
N GLN A 141 8.55 5.31 -1.24
CA GLN A 141 7.81 5.72 -0.04
C GLN A 141 8.53 5.27 1.24
N ASN A 142 8.92 4.00 1.34
CA ASN A 142 9.61 3.46 2.51
C ASN A 142 11.01 4.05 2.68
N ALA A 143 11.76 4.22 1.58
CA ALA A 143 13.07 4.87 1.62
C ALA A 143 12.95 6.33 2.10
N TRP A 144 11.96 7.07 1.58
CA TRP A 144 11.66 8.43 2.01
C TRP A 144 11.22 8.49 3.48
N ALA A 145 10.33 7.60 3.93
CA ALA A 145 9.86 7.55 5.32
C ALA A 145 11.00 7.29 6.31
N LEU A 146 11.83 6.28 6.04
CA LEU A 146 13.02 5.96 6.84
C LEU A 146 14.00 7.13 6.89
N ALA A 147 14.26 7.77 5.75
CA ALA A 147 15.15 8.93 5.68
C ALA A 147 14.57 10.13 6.45
N ARG A 148 13.27 10.39 6.33
CA ARG A 148 12.57 11.48 7.03
C ARG A 148 12.56 11.24 8.54
N ALA A 149 12.36 10.01 9.00
CA ALA A 149 12.40 9.65 10.41
C ALA A 149 13.78 9.89 11.05
N ARG A 150 14.86 9.75 10.27
CA ARG A 150 16.25 9.94 10.71
C ARG A 150 16.85 11.31 10.37
N ARG A 151 16.07 12.22 9.79
CA ARG A 151 16.58 13.49 9.23
C ARG A 151 17.31 14.37 10.25
N ASN A 152 16.88 14.37 11.51
CA ASN A 152 17.50 15.17 12.56
C ASN A 152 18.78 14.54 13.13
N ASP A 153 18.95 13.24 12.94
CA ASP A 153 20.01 12.46 13.57
C ASP A 153 21.13 12.08 12.58
N ALA A 154 20.93 12.28 11.28
CA ALA A 154 21.91 11.93 10.25
C ALA A 154 21.80 12.84 9.02
N GLN A 155 22.86 13.58 8.72
CA GLN A 155 22.92 14.49 7.56
C GLN A 155 22.70 13.76 6.22
N PHE A 156 23.17 12.52 6.10
CA PHE A 156 22.91 11.68 4.95
C PHE A 156 21.40 11.41 4.79
N ALA A 157 20.71 11.04 5.89
CA ALA A 157 19.27 10.79 5.87
C ALA A 157 18.48 12.06 5.52
N ALA A 158 18.87 13.22 6.05
CA ALA A 158 18.27 14.51 5.67
C ALA A 158 18.42 14.80 4.16
N SER A 159 19.59 14.49 3.60
CA SER A 159 19.86 14.69 2.17
C SER A 159 19.04 13.73 1.31
N VAL A 160 18.98 12.45 1.68
CA VAL A 160 18.14 11.45 1.00
C VAL A 160 16.66 11.86 1.04
N ALA A 161 16.14 12.24 2.21
CA ALA A 161 14.75 12.67 2.36
C ALA A 161 14.43 13.84 1.42
N ARG A 162 15.27 14.88 1.42
CA ARG A 162 15.11 16.07 0.58
C ARG A 162 15.16 15.77 -0.92
N VAL A 163 16.11 14.93 -1.35
CA VAL A 163 16.25 14.55 -2.77
C VAL A 163 15.07 13.69 -3.23
N LEU A 164 14.58 12.78 -2.37
CA LEU A 164 13.49 11.89 -2.71
C LEU A 164 12.12 12.55 -2.63
N SER A 165 11.89 13.55 -1.76
CA SER A 165 10.55 14.13 -1.51
C SER A 165 9.82 14.51 -2.80
N VAL A 166 10.38 15.40 -3.62
CA VAL A 166 9.66 15.91 -4.81
C VAL A 166 9.43 14.82 -5.86
N PRO A 167 10.44 14.01 -6.26
CA PRO A 167 10.21 12.88 -7.17
C PRO A 167 9.17 11.88 -6.64
N PHE A 168 9.24 11.54 -5.35
CA PHE A 168 8.30 10.64 -4.70
C PHE A 168 6.89 11.21 -4.71
N TYR A 169 6.69 12.47 -4.31
CA TYR A 169 5.37 13.10 -4.28
C TYR A 169 4.76 13.17 -5.68
N GLY A 170 5.57 13.51 -6.70
CA GLY A 170 5.13 13.53 -8.09
C GLY A 170 4.67 12.15 -8.57
N LEU A 171 5.49 11.12 -8.37
CA LEU A 171 5.14 9.74 -8.71
C LEU A 171 3.88 9.29 -7.97
N TYR A 172 3.81 9.56 -6.66
CA TYR A 172 2.68 9.20 -5.81
C TYR A 172 1.39 9.89 -6.25
N SER A 173 1.44 11.19 -6.59
CA SER A 173 0.30 11.93 -7.12
C SER A 173 -0.19 11.38 -8.45
N VAL A 174 0.69 10.95 -9.37
CA VAL A 174 0.25 10.32 -10.63
C VAL A 174 -0.41 8.97 -10.37
N VAL A 175 0.24 8.13 -9.57
CA VAL A 175 -0.22 6.77 -9.30
C VAL A 175 -1.55 6.77 -8.54
N ARG A 176 -1.65 7.56 -7.47
CA ARG A 176 -2.84 7.61 -6.60
C ARG A 176 -3.89 8.60 -7.07
N GLY A 177 -3.51 9.69 -7.72
CA GLY A 177 -4.42 10.73 -8.19
C GLY A 177 -4.97 10.51 -9.60
N LEU A 178 -4.31 9.69 -10.43
CA LEU A 178 -4.76 9.41 -11.81
C LEU A 178 -5.00 7.92 -12.05
N LEU A 179 -3.96 7.08 -11.88
CA LEU A 179 -4.05 5.67 -12.26
C LEU A 179 -5.02 4.89 -11.37
N GLY A 180 -4.96 5.08 -10.05
CA GLY A 180 -5.89 4.48 -9.10
C GLY A 180 -7.36 4.80 -9.42
N PRO A 181 -7.76 6.09 -9.48
CA PRO A 181 -9.11 6.51 -9.85
C PRO A 181 -9.57 5.95 -11.20
N TYR A 182 -8.69 5.94 -12.20
CA TYR A 182 -9.01 5.37 -13.50
C TYR A 182 -9.35 3.88 -13.40
N VAL A 183 -8.56 3.09 -12.68
CA VAL A 183 -8.83 1.65 -12.49
C VAL A 183 -10.14 1.43 -11.73
N VAL A 184 -10.39 2.20 -10.67
CA VAL A 184 -11.66 2.11 -9.91
C VAL A 184 -12.85 2.48 -10.78
N PHE A 185 -12.75 3.52 -11.60
CA PHE A 185 -13.80 3.89 -12.55
C PHE A 185 -14.09 2.76 -13.53
N ARG A 186 -13.05 2.15 -14.12
CA ARG A 186 -13.20 1.00 -15.03
C ARG A 186 -13.85 -0.19 -14.33
N MET A 187 -13.47 -0.45 -13.09
CA MET A 187 -14.04 -1.50 -12.25
C MET A 187 -15.53 -1.25 -11.97
N ALA A 188 -15.88 -0.03 -11.55
CA ALA A 188 -17.26 0.37 -11.27
C ALA A 188 -18.14 0.28 -12.52
N ALA A 189 -17.67 0.81 -13.66
CA ALA A 189 -18.39 0.76 -14.93
C ALA A 189 -18.62 -0.68 -15.43
N PHE A 190 -17.62 -1.56 -15.27
CA PHE A 190 -17.74 -2.96 -15.66
C PHE A 190 -18.78 -3.70 -14.80
N TYR A 191 -18.73 -3.54 -13.47
CA TYR A 191 -19.66 -4.24 -12.59
C TYR A 191 -21.09 -3.69 -12.64
N SER A 192 -21.26 -2.37 -12.73
CA SER A 192 -22.58 -1.76 -12.87
C SER A 192 -23.23 -2.09 -14.22
N GLY A 193 -22.43 -2.32 -15.26
CA GLY A 193 -22.88 -2.82 -16.56
C GLY A 193 -23.24 -4.31 -16.58
N GLY A 194 -23.25 -4.99 -15.44
CA GLY A 194 -23.60 -6.42 -15.33
C GLY A 194 -22.44 -7.38 -15.59
N GLY A 195 -21.20 -6.89 -15.75
CA GLY A 195 -20.03 -7.72 -16.07
C GLY A 195 -19.67 -8.78 -15.02
N ALA A 196 -20.25 -8.71 -13.82
CA ALA A 196 -20.11 -9.71 -12.76
C ALA A 196 -21.43 -10.41 -12.37
N ALA A 197 -22.50 -10.22 -13.14
CA ALA A 197 -23.81 -10.80 -12.85
C ALA A 197 -23.73 -12.32 -12.72
N GLY A 198 -24.25 -12.86 -11.63
CA GLY A 198 -24.24 -14.30 -11.33
C GLY A 198 -22.88 -14.87 -10.89
N VAL A 199 -21.82 -14.05 -10.81
CA VAL A 199 -20.46 -14.52 -10.48
C VAL A 199 -19.92 -13.86 -9.21
N ILE A 200 -20.00 -12.53 -9.11
CA ILE A 200 -19.61 -11.79 -7.90
C ILE A 200 -20.87 -11.17 -7.29
N ALA A 201 -21.13 -11.46 -6.02
CA ALA A 201 -22.28 -10.89 -5.32
C ALA A 201 -22.23 -9.36 -5.30
N THR A 202 -23.38 -8.72 -5.51
CA THR A 202 -23.47 -7.27 -5.71
C THR A 202 -22.87 -6.46 -4.57
N TRP A 203 -23.13 -6.88 -3.32
CA TRP A 203 -22.58 -6.21 -2.15
C TRP A 203 -21.05 -6.27 -2.09
N VAL A 204 -20.43 -7.34 -2.61
CA VAL A 204 -18.98 -7.54 -2.57
C VAL A 204 -18.30 -6.51 -3.46
N TRP A 205 -18.67 -6.43 -4.73
CA TRP A 205 -18.00 -5.50 -5.64
C TRP A 205 -18.34 -4.03 -5.30
N ILE A 206 -19.55 -3.73 -4.81
CA ILE A 206 -19.90 -2.39 -4.31
C ILE A 206 -18.97 -2.02 -3.15
N SER A 207 -18.79 -2.94 -2.20
CA SER A 207 -17.89 -2.70 -1.07
C SER A 207 -16.45 -2.44 -1.51
N TRP A 208 -15.95 -3.16 -2.52
CA TRP A 208 -14.61 -2.92 -3.07
C TRP A 208 -14.50 -1.53 -3.69
N VAL A 209 -15.46 -1.13 -4.53
CA VAL A 209 -15.45 0.20 -5.17
C VAL A 209 -15.43 1.29 -4.10
N VAL A 210 -16.31 1.21 -3.09
CA VAL A 210 -16.41 2.21 -2.03
C VAL A 210 -15.12 2.28 -1.21
N VAL A 211 -14.67 1.14 -0.70
CA VAL A 211 -13.49 1.05 0.18
C VAL A 211 -12.23 1.55 -0.53
N VAL A 212 -12.02 1.14 -1.78
CA VAL A 212 -10.85 1.59 -2.56
C VAL A 212 -10.95 3.08 -2.89
N SER A 213 -12.14 3.60 -3.21
CA SER A 213 -12.33 5.03 -3.47
C SER A 213 -11.97 5.89 -2.26
N VAL A 214 -12.42 5.49 -1.06
CA VAL A 214 -12.09 6.17 0.20
C VAL A 214 -10.59 6.10 0.47
N ALA A 215 -9.96 4.93 0.28
CA ALA A 215 -8.52 4.78 0.45
C ALA A 215 -7.73 5.70 -0.49
N ILE A 216 -8.13 5.81 -1.76
CA ILE A 216 -7.52 6.71 -2.74
C ILE A 216 -7.70 8.18 -2.32
N ALA A 217 -8.89 8.58 -1.88
CA ALA A 217 -9.13 9.94 -1.41
C ALA A 217 -8.24 10.29 -0.21
N GLY A 218 -8.08 9.36 0.75
CA GLY A 218 -7.14 9.49 1.87
C GLY A 218 -5.69 9.67 1.41
N SER A 219 -5.24 8.86 0.45
CA SER A 219 -3.91 9.00 -0.14
C SER A 219 -3.69 10.35 -0.84
N ILE A 220 -4.70 10.85 -1.57
CA ILE A 220 -4.64 12.16 -2.24
C ILE A 220 -4.55 13.27 -1.21
N ALA A 221 -5.38 13.25 -0.17
CA ALA A 221 -5.33 14.23 0.91
C ALA A 221 -3.96 14.24 1.61
N TRP A 222 -3.42 13.05 1.91
CA TRP A 222 -2.10 12.91 2.52
C TRP A 222 -0.97 13.50 1.67
N VAL A 223 -0.89 13.16 0.37
CA VAL A 223 0.16 13.71 -0.50
C VAL A 223 -0.03 15.21 -0.76
N SER A 224 -1.26 15.71 -0.74
CA SER A 224 -1.54 17.14 -0.89
C SER A 224 -0.97 17.94 0.29
N ASN A 225 -1.08 17.42 1.51
CA ASN A 225 -0.45 18.03 2.68
C ASN A 225 1.08 18.06 2.56
N LEU A 226 1.70 17.00 2.01
CA LEU A 226 3.14 16.96 1.77
C LEU A 226 3.60 17.98 0.71
N TRP A 227 2.78 18.21 -0.31
CA TRP A 227 3.02 19.26 -1.29
C TRP A 227 2.92 20.67 -0.67
N ILE A 228 1.95 20.88 0.22
CA ILE A 228 1.81 22.14 0.98
C ILE A 228 3.08 22.38 1.82
N GLU A 229 3.55 21.38 2.57
CA GLU A 229 4.80 21.50 3.36
C GLU A 229 5.98 21.96 2.49
N VAL A 230 6.19 21.34 1.33
CA VAL A 230 7.29 21.70 0.41
C VAL A 230 7.11 23.10 -0.18
N TYR A 231 5.87 23.50 -0.46
CA TYR A 231 5.58 24.84 -0.96
C TYR A 231 5.88 25.91 0.09
N GLU A 232 5.47 25.69 1.34
CA GLU A 232 5.73 26.60 2.46
C GLU A 232 7.23 26.72 2.77
N GLU A 233 7.96 25.59 2.81
CA GLU A 233 9.42 25.57 3.00
C GLU A 233 10.12 26.39 1.91
N ARG A 234 9.77 26.17 0.64
CA ARG A 234 10.39 26.90 -0.48
C ARG A 234 10.02 28.38 -0.52
N SER A 235 8.80 28.72 -0.15
CA SER A 235 8.35 30.12 -0.09
C SER A 235 9.14 30.90 0.96
N ARG A 236 9.33 30.33 2.16
CA ARG A 236 10.17 30.91 3.20
C ARG A 236 11.63 31.08 2.77
N GLU A 237 12.22 30.08 2.12
CA GLU A 237 13.59 30.18 1.61
C GLU A 237 13.76 31.31 0.56
N VAL A 238 12.73 31.60 -0.23
CA VAL A 238 12.73 32.70 -1.19
C VAL A 238 12.59 34.05 -0.46
N GLU A 239 11.69 34.15 0.51
CA GLU A 239 11.53 35.36 1.34
C GLU A 239 12.83 35.71 2.09
N GLU A 240 13.51 34.72 2.67
CA GLU A 240 14.80 34.90 3.35
C GLU A 240 15.93 35.35 2.42
N LYS A 241 15.86 35.02 1.12
CA LYS A 241 16.84 35.47 0.11
C LYS A 241 16.56 36.88 -0.44
N ILE A 242 15.32 37.33 -0.36
CA ILE A 242 14.89 38.66 -0.83
C ILE A 242 15.14 39.74 0.24
N ARG A 243 15.12 39.36 1.53
CA ARG A 243 15.35 40.24 2.67
C ARG A 243 16.83 40.47 2.95
#